data_AF-A0A1L8HWU7-F1
#
_entry.id   AF-A0A1L8HWU7-F1
#
_cell.length_a   1.000
_cell.length_b   1.000
_cell.length_c   1.000
_cell.angle_alpha   90.00
_cell.angle_beta   90.00
_cell.angle_gamma   90.00
#
_symmetry.space_group_name_H-M   'P 1'
#
loop_
_entity.id
_entity.type
_entity.pdbx_description
1 polymer ?
#
loop_
_entity_poly.entity_id
_entity_poly.type
_entity_poly.pdbx_seq_one_letter_code
_entity_poly.pdbx_strand_id
1 'polypeptide(L)'
;MSMRLLVLVTFICLCIYGTTGDFENCCLSYAKVPHYSGLYKHIKYYQVQEISESCNMRAVIFYLKKRIICANPREQWVGLVIKQFQKMKLSKHHLMKTMYPG
;
A
#
# COMPACT_ATOMS: atom_id res chain seq x y z
N MET A 1 -39.01 -5.05 25.40
CA MET A 1 -37.72 -4.70 24.74
C MET A 1 -38.03 -4.15 23.37
N SER A 2 -37.79 -2.85 23.20
CA SER A 2 -38.33 -2.02 22.13
C SER A 2 -37.73 -2.39 20.77
N MET A 3 -38.56 -2.66 19.76
CA MET A 3 -38.16 -2.84 18.35
C MET A 3 -37.18 -1.76 17.86
N ARG A 4 -37.27 -0.55 18.40
CA ARG A 4 -36.36 0.57 18.13
C ARG A 4 -34.91 0.28 18.54
N LEU A 5 -34.70 -0.43 19.65
CA LEU A 5 -33.37 -0.83 20.12
C LEU A 5 -32.76 -1.87 19.18
N LEU A 6 -33.56 -2.83 18.69
CA LEU A 6 -33.10 -3.86 17.75
C LEU A 6 -32.67 -3.25 16.41
N VAL A 7 -33.44 -2.28 15.90
CA VAL A 7 -33.12 -1.55 14.66
C VAL A 7 -31.87 -0.68 14.85
N LEU A 8 -31.71 -0.01 16.00
CA LEU A 8 -30.50 0.76 16.27
C LEU A 8 -29.27 -0.15 16.33
N VAL A 9 -29.36 -1.29 17.03
CA VAL A 9 -28.26 -2.24 17.19
C VAL A 9 -27.86 -2.86 15.85
N THR A 10 -28.83 -3.19 14.99
CA THR A 10 -28.56 -3.72 13.64
C THR A 10 -27.91 -2.68 12.72
N PHE A 11 -28.39 -1.43 12.72
CA PHE A 11 -27.73 -0.33 11.99
C PHE A 11 -26.31 -0.07 12.48
N ILE A 12 -26.10 0.01 13.80
CA ILE A 12 -24.77 0.19 14.39
C ILE A 12 -23.85 -0.99 14.03
N CYS A 13 -24.35 -2.23 14.06
CA CYS A 13 -23.60 -3.41 13.60
C CYS A 13 -23.16 -3.28 12.14
N LEU A 14 -24.07 -2.93 11.23
CA LEU A 14 -23.76 -2.74 9.81
C LEU A 14 -22.72 -1.63 9.59
N CYS A 15 -22.76 -0.56 10.39
CA CYS A 15 -21.75 0.50 10.35
C CYS A 15 -20.37 0.02 10.84
N ILE A 16 -20.32 -0.85 11.85
CA ILE A 16 -19.07 -1.41 12.39
C ILE A 16 -18.45 -2.39 11.37
N TYR A 17 -19.24 -3.27 10.75
CA TYR A 17 -18.77 -4.15 9.68
C TYR A 17 -18.43 -3.41 8.38
N GLY A 18 -19.06 -2.26 8.12
CA GLY A 18 -18.76 -1.42 6.95
C GLY A 18 -17.45 -0.62 7.07
N THR A 19 -16.77 -0.66 8.23
CA THR A 19 -15.57 0.16 8.50
C THR A 19 -14.32 -0.64 8.86
N THR A 20 -14.35 -1.98 8.78
CA THR A 20 -13.14 -2.81 8.78
C THR A 20 -12.50 -2.76 7.41
N GLY A 21 -11.78 -1.67 7.12
CA GLY A 21 -11.05 -1.49 5.88
C GLY A 21 -9.76 -2.30 5.79
N ASP A 22 -9.84 -3.62 5.96
CA ASP A 22 -8.91 -4.57 5.30
C ASP A 22 -9.43 -4.83 3.88
N PHE A 23 -9.61 -3.74 3.13
CA PHE A 23 -10.04 -3.87 1.77
C PHE A 23 -8.87 -4.37 0.91
N GLU A 24 -9.04 -5.54 0.31
CA GLU A 24 -8.55 -5.85 -1.04
C GLU A 24 -9.17 -4.89 -2.09
N ASN A 25 -9.17 -3.56 -1.84
CA ASN A 25 -9.63 -2.55 -2.78
C ASN A 25 -8.42 -2.07 -3.56
N CYS A 26 -8.35 -2.49 -4.82
CA CYS A 26 -7.33 -2.02 -5.75
C CYS A 26 -7.28 -0.50 -5.88
N CYS A 27 -6.13 -0.02 -6.35
CA CYS A 27 -5.93 1.36 -6.76
C CYS A 27 -6.90 1.74 -7.88
N LEU A 28 -7.72 2.77 -7.61
CA LEU A 28 -8.65 3.37 -8.56
C LEU A 28 -8.12 4.69 -9.17
N SER A 29 -7.04 5.23 -8.61
CA SER A 29 -6.39 6.45 -9.12
C SER A 29 -4.91 6.49 -8.78
N TYR A 30 -4.12 7.25 -9.54
CA TYR A 30 -2.71 7.50 -9.26
C TYR A 30 -2.54 8.72 -8.37
N ALA A 31 -1.66 8.62 -7.38
CA ALA A 31 -1.28 9.74 -6.54
C ALA A 31 -0.38 10.71 -7.31
N LYS A 32 -0.65 12.01 -7.19
CA LYS A 32 0.27 13.05 -7.66
C LYS A 32 1.38 13.24 -6.63
N VAL A 33 2.60 12.83 -6.97
CA VAL A 33 3.77 12.92 -6.08
C VAL A 33 4.71 14.01 -6.61
N PRO A 34 4.64 15.26 -6.09
CA PRO A 34 5.49 16.36 -6.58
C PRO A 34 6.96 16.16 -6.22
N HIS A 35 7.27 15.41 -5.15
CA HIS A 35 8.62 15.15 -4.70
C HIS A 35 8.82 13.67 -4.37
N TYR A 36 9.36 12.90 -5.33
CA TYR A 36 9.67 11.47 -5.18
C TYR A 36 11.11 11.20 -4.74
N SER A 37 11.98 12.22 -4.75
CA SER A 37 13.36 12.10 -4.27
C SER A 37 13.36 11.71 -2.79
N GLY A 38 14.02 10.60 -2.47
CA GLY A 38 14.07 10.05 -1.10
C GLY A 38 12.88 9.18 -0.70
N LEU A 39 11.82 9.05 -1.53
CA LEU A 39 10.64 8.25 -1.22
C LEU A 39 11.00 6.80 -0.85
N TYR A 40 11.98 6.22 -1.56
CA TYR A 40 12.48 4.87 -1.36
C TYR A 40 12.92 4.55 0.08
N LYS A 41 13.33 5.56 0.86
CA LYS A 41 13.74 5.39 2.27
C LYS A 41 12.58 5.11 3.21
N HIS A 42 11.36 5.47 2.81
CA HIS A 42 10.16 5.35 3.65
C HIS A 42 9.26 4.18 3.24
N ILE A 43 9.58 3.51 2.14
CA ILE A 43 8.86 2.34 1.65
C ILE A 43 9.20 1.15 2.55
N LYS A 44 8.18 0.43 3.02
CA LYS A 44 8.33 -0.86 3.71
C LYS A 44 8.43 -2.00 2.70
N TYR A 45 7.49 -2.00 1.76
CA TYR A 45 7.44 -2.92 0.62
C TYR A 45 6.57 -2.29 -0.48
N TYR A 46 6.58 -2.90 -1.66
CA TYR A 46 5.71 -2.52 -2.75
C TYR A 46 5.02 -3.76 -3.34
N GLN A 47 3.89 -3.55 -3.97
CA GLN A 47 3.14 -4.57 -4.71
C GLN A 47 2.83 -4.06 -6.11
N VAL A 48 2.79 -4.96 -7.08
CA VAL A 48 2.26 -4.65 -8.41
C VAL A 48 0.83 -5.15 -8.46
N GLN A 49 -0.08 -4.26 -8.81
CA GLN A 49 -1.47 -4.56 -9.11
C GLN A 49 -1.58 -4.76 -10.62
N GLU A 50 -1.97 -5.97 -11.01
CA GLU A 50 -2.31 -6.28 -12.39
C GLU A 50 -3.80 -5.99 -12.66
N ILE A 51 -4.17 -5.93 -13.93
CA ILE A 51 -5.56 -5.76 -14.34
C ILE A 51 -6.29 -7.09 -14.13
N SER A 52 -7.44 -7.06 -13.47
CA SER A 52 -8.35 -8.19 -13.24
C SER A 52 -9.79 -7.78 -13.52
N GLU A 53 -10.73 -8.73 -13.43
CA GLU A 53 -12.17 -8.46 -13.59
C GLU A 53 -12.69 -7.42 -12.57
N SER A 54 -12.14 -7.42 -11.36
CA SER A 54 -12.48 -6.49 -10.29
C SER A 54 -11.62 -5.22 -10.27
N CYS A 55 -10.47 -5.23 -10.94
CA CYS A 55 -9.49 -4.15 -10.90
C CYS A 55 -9.07 -3.75 -12.31
N ASN A 56 -9.69 -2.70 -12.84
CA ASN A 56 -9.50 -2.26 -14.23
C ASN A 56 -8.26 -1.36 -14.44
N MET A 57 -7.26 -1.43 -13.56
CA MET A 57 -6.13 -0.50 -13.59
C MET A 57 -4.85 -1.15 -13.08
N ARG A 58 -3.76 -1.00 -13.85
CA ARG A 58 -2.44 -1.46 -13.45
C ARG A 58 -1.75 -0.41 -12.57
N ALA A 59 -1.25 -0.79 -11.40
CA ALA A 59 -0.61 0.16 -10.48
C ALA A 59 0.59 -0.46 -9.75
N VAL A 60 1.54 0.38 -9.35
CA VAL A 60 2.52 0.04 -8.31
C VAL A 60 2.06 0.64 -7.00
N ILE A 61 1.84 -0.21 -6.01
CA ILE A 61 1.39 0.18 -4.68
C ILE A 61 2.60 0.24 -3.76
N PHE A 62 2.96 1.44 -3.32
CA PHE A 62 4.01 1.64 -2.31
C PHE A 62 3.38 1.69 -0.91
N TYR A 63 3.76 0.75 -0.05
CA TYR A 63 3.34 0.72 1.35
C TYR A 63 4.38 1.44 2.21
N LEU A 64 4.03 2.61 2.72
CA LEU A 64 4.84 3.36 3.66
C LEU A 64 4.31 3.13 5.09
N LYS A 65 5.03 3.66 6.10
CA LYS A 65 4.61 3.52 7.50
C LYS A 65 3.24 4.13 7.82
N LYS A 66 2.84 5.21 7.15
CA LYS A 66 1.62 5.98 7.45
C LYS A 66 0.65 6.13 6.28
N ARG A 67 1.04 5.70 5.08
CA ARG A 67 0.23 5.91 3.86
C ARG A 67 0.53 4.87 2.80
N ILE A 68 -0.44 4.67 1.92
CA ILE A 68 -0.30 3.89 0.70
C ILE A 68 -0.24 4.88 -0.47
N ILE A 69 0.62 4.62 -1.45
CA ILE A 69 0.74 5.42 -2.66
C ILE A 69 0.52 4.51 -3.86
N CYS A 70 -0.57 4.73 -4.58
CA CYS A 70 -0.83 4.16 -5.90
C CYS A 70 -0.07 4.96 -6.96
N ALA A 71 0.83 4.32 -7.69
CA ALA A 71 1.68 4.97 -8.69
C ALA A 71 1.50 4.34 -10.08
N ASN A 72 1.62 5.16 -11.12
CA ASN A 72 1.51 4.71 -12.50
C ASN A 72 2.79 3.97 -12.93
N PRO A 73 2.73 2.69 -13.32
CA PRO A 73 3.92 1.94 -13.73
C PRO A 73 4.66 2.58 -14.92
N ARG A 74 3.98 3.42 -15.71
CA ARG A 74 4.56 4.12 -16.87
C ARG A 74 5.36 5.37 -16.51
N GLU A 75 5.24 5.87 -15.29
CA GLU A 75 5.99 7.06 -14.87
C GLU A 75 7.43 6.69 -14.50
N GLN A 76 8.41 7.38 -15.08
CA GLN A 76 9.84 7.07 -14.93
C GLN A 76 10.29 7.03 -13.46
N TRP A 77 9.75 7.93 -12.63
CA TRP A 77 10.12 8.00 -11.21
C TRP A 77 9.76 6.73 -10.44
N VAL A 78 8.72 5.99 -10.85
CA VAL A 78 8.29 4.75 -10.18
C VAL A 78 9.39 3.70 -10.29
N GLY A 79 9.94 3.50 -11.50
CA GLY A 79 11.07 2.60 -11.72
C GLY A 79 12.33 3.03 -10.98
N LEU A 80 12.63 4.33 -10.95
CA LEU A 80 13.77 4.87 -10.20
C LEU A 80 13.64 4.60 -8.69
N VAL A 81 12.46 4.84 -8.12
CA VAL A 81 12.17 4.58 -6.70
C VAL A 81 12.28 3.09 -6.37
N ILE A 82 11.73 2.20 -7.21
CA ILE A 82 11.87 0.74 -7.03
C ILE A 82 13.35 0.33 -7.03
N LYS A 83 14.13 0.80 -8.01
CA LYS A 83 15.57 0.48 -8.13
C LYS A 83 16.35 0.94 -6.90
N GLN A 84 16.08 2.15 -6.42
CA GLN A 84 16.71 2.69 -5.20
C GLN A 84 16.31 1.90 -3.96
N PHE A 85 15.04 1.53 -3.83
CA PHE A 85 14.53 0.71 -2.73
C PHE A 85 15.19 -0.67 -2.69
N GLN A 86 15.27 -1.35 -3.84
CA GLN A 86 15.91 -2.66 -3.96
C GLN A 86 17.41 -2.59 -3.62
N LYS A 87 18.13 -1.58 -4.14
CA LYS A 87 19.55 -1.37 -3.81
C LYS A 87 19.76 -1.21 -2.30
N MET A 88 18.93 -0.38 -1.64
CA MET A 88 19.01 -0.20 -0.19
C MET A 88 18.75 -1.51 0.56
N LYS A 89 17.71 -2.27 0.17
CA LYS A 89 17.35 -3.53 0.83
C LYS A 89 18.45 -4.57 0.71
N LEU A 90 19.07 -4.68 -0.48
CA LEU A 90 20.23 -5.55 -0.73
C LEU A 90 21.45 -5.13 0.10
N SER A 91 21.78 -3.83 0.15
CA SER A 91 22.88 -3.35 0.98
C SER A 91 22.63 -3.61 2.47
N LYS A 92 21.42 -3.38 2.97
CA LYS A 92 21.06 -3.68 4.36
C LYS A 92 21.18 -5.17 4.66
N HIS A 93 20.73 -6.04 3.75
CA HIS A 93 20.86 -7.48 3.87
C HIS A 93 22.33 -7.92 3.89
N HIS A 94 23.17 -7.36 3.02
CA HIS A 94 24.61 -7.61 3.01
C HIS A 94 25.26 -7.18 4.33
N LEU A 95 24.97 -5.97 4.82
CA LEU A 95 25.48 -5.46 6.10
C LEU A 95 25.06 -6.33 7.29
N MET A 96 23.81 -6.83 7.27
CA MET A 96 23.33 -7.74 8.31
C MET A 96 24.10 -9.06 8.30
N LYS A 97 24.39 -9.60 7.12
CA LYS A 97 25.19 -10.82 6.96
C LYS A 97 26.65 -10.64 7.41
N THR A 98 27.25 -9.47 7.19
CA THR A 98 28.61 -9.17 7.67
C THR A 98 28.67 -8.92 9.18
N MET A 99 27.61 -8.38 9.78
CA MET A 99 27.56 -8.08 11.22
C MET A 99 27.28 -9.33 12.07
N TYR A 100 26.56 -10.32 11.51
CA TYR A 100 26.26 -11.59 12.18
C TYR A 100 26.72 -12.76 11.31
N PRO A 101 28.05 -13.00 11.22
CA PRO A 101 28.56 -14.24 10.64
C PRO A 101 28.18 -15.39 11.59
N GLY A 102 27.49 -16.39 11.05
CA GLY A 102 27.16 -17.61 11.79
C GLY A 102 28.38 -18.49 12.05
#